data_AF-A0A3B8YMR1-F1
#
_entry.id   AF-A0A3B8YMR1-F1
#
_cell.length_a   1.000
_cell.length_b   1.000
_cell.length_c   1.000
_cell.angle_alpha   90.00
_cell.angle_beta   90.00
_cell.angle_gamma   90.00
#
_symmetry.space_group_name_H-M   'P 1'
#
loop_
_entity.id
_entity.type
_entity.pdbx_description
1 polymer ?
#
loop_
_entity_poly.entity_id
_entity_poly.type
_entity_poly.pdbx_seq_one_letter_code
_entity_poly.pdbx_strand_id
1 'polypeptide(L)'
;GGLAYEGLNNACSQPNNLLIILNDNDMSIDSNVGGIKDYLVKMTTSSKYNKMRNRVYQSFKSKNLISEEKKNIVLRFNNSIKSLITQQQNMFEGFNIRYFGPVDGHDLPGLIRVLHNIRDMKGPRLLHIKTVKGKGFKPAEKAATIWHAPGLFDKETGERIVRKRIDQPQLYQDVFGHTLVELAEENQKIVGITPAMPTGCSMTYMMQKLPDRAFDVGIAEAHAVTFSAGLAKEG
;
A
#
# COMPACT_ATOMS: atom_id res chain seq x y z
N GLY A 1 3.26 7.90 -5.31
CA GLY A 1 4.52 8.34 -5.95
C GLY A 1 4.31 8.50 -7.43
N GLY A 2 4.40 9.73 -7.95
CA GLY A 2 4.31 10.00 -9.39
C GLY A 2 5.38 9.25 -10.19
N LEU A 3 6.64 9.31 -9.73
CA LEU A 3 7.77 8.60 -10.34
C LEU A 3 7.56 7.09 -10.47
N ALA A 4 6.82 6.46 -9.54
CA ALA A 4 6.52 5.04 -9.64
C ALA A 4 5.56 4.73 -10.81
N TYR A 5 4.57 5.59 -11.06
CA TYR A 5 3.68 5.46 -12.21
C TYR A 5 4.38 5.80 -13.52
N GLU A 6 5.25 6.81 -13.53
CA GLU A 6 6.11 7.11 -14.68
C GLU A 6 7.04 5.93 -14.99
N GLY A 7 7.63 5.31 -13.97
CA GLY A 7 8.44 4.11 -14.09
C GLY A 7 7.65 2.91 -14.62
N LEU A 8 6.42 2.71 -14.15
CA LEU A 8 5.51 1.69 -14.70
C LEU A 8 5.23 1.95 -16.17
N ASN A 9 4.89 3.19 -16.54
CA ASN A 9 4.64 3.57 -17.93
C ASN A 9 5.89 3.34 -18.81
N ASN A 10 7.06 3.73 -18.33
CA ASN A 10 8.34 3.52 -19.03
C ASN A 10 8.62 2.02 -19.23
N ALA A 11 8.45 1.21 -18.18
CA ALA A 11 8.60 -0.24 -18.23
C ALA A 11 7.63 -0.93 -19.19
N CYS A 12 6.60 -0.24 -19.68
CA CYS A 12 5.66 -0.79 -20.66
C CYS A 12 5.93 -0.32 -22.08
N SER A 13 6.68 0.77 -22.23
CA SER A 13 7.00 1.37 -23.52
C SER A 13 8.06 0.60 -24.32
N GLN A 14 8.84 -0.27 -23.68
CA GLN A 14 9.92 -1.04 -24.32
C GLN A 14 9.83 -2.52 -23.96
N PRO A 15 10.13 -3.44 -24.90
CA PRO A 15 10.19 -4.87 -24.59
C PRO A 15 11.22 -5.18 -23.49
N ASN A 16 10.75 -5.75 -22.38
CA ASN A 16 11.61 -6.18 -21.28
C ASN A 16 11.01 -7.39 -20.56
N ASN A 17 11.77 -7.97 -19.63
CA ASN A 17 11.34 -9.09 -18.80
C ASN A 17 11.31 -8.70 -17.31
N LEU A 18 10.97 -7.44 -16.99
CA LEU A 18 10.96 -6.93 -15.62
C LEU A 18 9.89 -7.63 -14.78
N LEU A 19 10.27 -8.04 -13.57
CA LEU A 19 9.33 -8.47 -12.54
C LEU A 19 9.23 -7.37 -11.48
N ILE A 20 8.03 -6.84 -11.32
CA ILE A 20 7.66 -5.85 -10.30
C ILE A 20 6.97 -6.61 -9.17
N ILE A 21 7.44 -6.45 -7.93
CA ILE A 21 6.79 -7.03 -6.77
C ILE A 21 6.11 -5.92 -5.99
N LEU A 22 4.78 -5.90 -6.01
CA LEU A 22 3.98 -5.01 -5.19
C LEU A 22 3.77 -5.64 -3.82
N ASN A 23 4.53 -5.17 -2.84
CA ASN A 23 4.33 -5.52 -1.44
C ASN A 23 3.26 -4.62 -0.82
N ASP A 24 2.02 -5.13 -0.77
CA ASP A 24 0.89 -4.42 -0.19
C ASP A 24 0.65 -4.91 1.25
N ASN A 25 0.85 -4.00 2.20
CA ASN A 25 0.58 -4.19 3.63
C ASN A 25 -0.48 -3.21 4.16
N ASP A 26 -1.26 -2.60 3.25
CA ASP A 26 -2.29 -1.59 3.52
C ASP A 26 -1.78 -0.29 4.21
N MET A 27 -0.46 -0.11 4.35
CA MET A 27 0.19 0.98 5.08
C MET A 27 1.23 1.75 4.23
N SER A 28 1.38 3.05 4.47
CA SER A 28 2.59 3.84 4.16
C SER A 28 3.40 3.97 5.46
N ILE A 29 3.82 5.19 5.86
CA ILE A 29 4.23 5.47 7.24
C ILE A 29 2.98 5.52 8.11
N ASP A 30 2.08 6.44 7.76
CA ASP A 30 0.68 6.44 8.16
C ASP A 30 -0.18 5.60 7.19
N SER A 31 -1.49 5.51 7.45
CA SER A 31 -2.40 4.74 6.59
C SER A 31 -2.28 5.20 5.13
N ASN A 32 -2.24 4.25 4.18
CA ASN A 32 -2.25 4.62 2.76
C ASN A 32 -3.45 5.53 2.44
N VAL A 33 -3.26 6.48 1.52
CA VAL A 33 -4.31 7.37 1.00
C VAL A 33 -4.37 7.31 -0.52
N GLY A 34 -5.51 7.72 -1.10
CA GLY A 34 -5.73 7.81 -2.54
C GLY A 34 -6.49 6.64 -3.17
N GLY A 35 -7.13 6.89 -4.32
CA GLY A 35 -8.07 5.97 -4.95
C GLY A 35 -7.48 4.62 -5.41
N ILE A 36 -6.16 4.52 -5.55
CA ILE A 36 -5.49 3.27 -5.94
C ILE A 36 -5.43 2.29 -4.77
N LYS A 37 -5.31 2.78 -3.53
CA LYS A 37 -5.50 1.94 -2.34
C LYS A 37 -6.92 1.35 -2.34
N ASP A 38 -7.94 2.19 -2.52
CA ASP A 38 -9.33 1.74 -2.52
C ASP A 38 -9.60 0.72 -3.64
N TYR A 39 -8.96 0.91 -4.79
CA TYR A 39 -8.97 -0.06 -5.89
C TYR A 39 -8.35 -1.40 -5.50
N LEU A 40 -7.15 -1.41 -4.90
CA LEU A 40 -6.47 -2.63 -4.44
C LEU A 40 -7.26 -3.34 -3.32
N VAL A 41 -7.83 -2.59 -2.38
CA VAL A 41 -8.72 -3.11 -1.33
C VAL A 41 -9.96 -3.76 -1.95
N LYS A 42 -10.67 -3.11 -2.88
CA LYS A 42 -11.84 -3.71 -3.56
C LYS A 42 -11.49 -4.98 -4.34
N MET A 43 -10.31 -5.01 -4.96
CA MET A 43 -9.82 -6.19 -5.68
C MET A 43 -9.59 -7.39 -4.74
N THR A 44 -9.09 -7.14 -3.52
CA THR A 44 -8.80 -8.17 -2.51
C THR A 44 -10.04 -8.60 -1.70
N THR A 45 -11.01 -7.73 -1.45
CA THR A 45 -12.19 -7.98 -0.60
C THR A 45 -13.44 -8.48 -1.34
N SER A 46 -13.42 -8.61 -2.67
CA SER A 46 -14.62 -9.04 -3.39
C SER A 46 -15.06 -10.47 -2.97
N SER A 47 -16.17 -10.60 -2.24
CA SER A 47 -16.78 -11.89 -1.85
C SER A 47 -17.11 -12.79 -3.06
N LYS A 48 -17.18 -12.20 -4.25
CA LYS A 48 -17.28 -12.87 -5.56
C LYS A 48 -16.05 -13.73 -5.88
N TYR A 49 -14.84 -13.34 -5.45
CA TYR A 49 -13.62 -14.12 -5.66
C TYR A 49 -13.67 -15.47 -4.94
N ASN A 50 -14.02 -15.48 -3.65
CA ASN A 50 -14.16 -16.71 -2.88
C ASN A 50 -15.27 -17.61 -3.44
N LYS A 51 -16.40 -17.03 -3.87
CA LYS A 51 -17.50 -17.79 -4.51
C LYS A 51 -17.10 -18.40 -5.86
N MET A 52 -16.33 -17.68 -6.68
CA MET A 52 -15.86 -18.15 -7.98
C MET A 52 -14.81 -19.26 -7.84
N ARG A 53 -13.83 -19.09 -6.94
CA ARG A 53 -12.84 -20.13 -6.62
C ARG A 53 -13.52 -21.45 -6.22
N ASN A 54 -14.57 -21.35 -5.43
CA ASN A 54 -15.36 -22.51 -5.01
C ASN A 54 -16.15 -23.15 -6.16
N ARG A 55 -16.72 -22.39 -7.10
CA ARG A 55 -17.42 -22.94 -8.28
C ARG A 55 -16.50 -23.65 -9.26
N VAL A 56 -15.33 -23.08 -9.52
CA VAL A 56 -14.36 -23.70 -10.43
C VAL A 56 -13.84 -25.00 -9.82
N TYR A 57 -13.53 -24.99 -8.51
CA TYR A 57 -13.21 -26.20 -7.77
C TYR A 57 -14.29 -27.30 -7.91
N GLN A 58 -15.56 -26.95 -7.67
CA GLN A 58 -16.70 -27.88 -7.77
C GLN A 58 -16.85 -28.46 -9.20
N SER A 59 -16.67 -27.63 -10.24
CA SER A 59 -16.82 -28.06 -11.64
C SER A 59 -15.68 -28.95 -12.13
N PHE A 60 -14.45 -28.73 -11.65
CA PHE A 60 -13.33 -29.62 -11.98
C PHE A 60 -13.42 -30.94 -11.21
N LYS A 61 -13.88 -30.90 -9.95
CA LYS A 61 -14.15 -32.08 -9.14
C LYS A 61 -15.24 -32.96 -9.77
N SER A 62 -16.32 -32.37 -10.28
CA SER A 62 -17.43 -33.10 -10.90
C SER A 62 -17.08 -33.77 -12.24
N LYS A 63 -15.97 -33.38 -12.88
CA LYS A 63 -15.53 -33.94 -14.17
C LYS A 63 -14.37 -34.94 -14.07
N ASN A 64 -13.87 -35.27 -12.87
CA ASN A 64 -12.71 -36.14 -12.65
C ASN A 64 -11.42 -35.71 -13.42
N LEU A 65 -11.33 -34.46 -13.85
CA LEU A 65 -10.22 -33.95 -14.68
C LEU A 65 -8.99 -33.52 -13.86
N ILE A 66 -9.02 -33.63 -12.52
CA ILE A 66 -7.96 -33.17 -11.61
C ILE A 66 -7.74 -34.19 -10.49
N SER A 67 -6.50 -34.69 -10.35
CA SER A 67 -6.07 -35.43 -9.16
C SER A 67 -5.80 -34.47 -7.98
N GLU A 68 -5.94 -34.94 -6.73
CA GLU A 68 -5.72 -34.11 -5.53
C GLU A 68 -4.32 -33.42 -5.50
N GLU A 69 -3.31 -34.01 -6.15
CA GLU A 69 -1.98 -33.40 -6.32
C GLU A 69 -1.98 -32.12 -7.19
N LYS A 70 -2.83 -32.07 -8.24
CA LYS A 70 -2.90 -30.93 -9.19
C LYS A 70 -3.92 -29.86 -8.78
N LYS A 71 -4.69 -30.11 -7.72
CA LYS A 71 -5.67 -29.20 -7.09
C LYS A 71 -5.11 -27.81 -6.82
N ASN A 72 -3.89 -27.72 -6.31
CA ASN A 72 -3.26 -26.45 -5.95
C ASN A 72 -2.74 -25.66 -7.15
N ILE A 73 -2.47 -26.31 -8.29
CA ILE A 73 -1.97 -25.66 -9.50
C ILE A 73 -3.12 -25.02 -10.25
N VAL A 74 -4.21 -25.75 -10.48
CA VAL A 74 -5.37 -25.24 -11.24
C VAL A 74 -6.11 -24.15 -10.46
N LEU A 75 -6.24 -24.28 -9.14
CA LEU A 75 -6.84 -23.23 -8.30
C LEU A 75 -5.99 -21.95 -8.25
N ARG A 76 -4.68 -22.02 -8.49
CA ARG A 76 -3.77 -20.86 -8.53
C ARG A 76 -3.62 -20.28 -9.95
N PHE A 77 -3.85 -21.05 -11.01
CA PHE A 77 -3.80 -20.61 -12.42
C PHE A 77 -5.06 -19.83 -12.88
N ASN A 78 -6.18 -19.94 -12.17
CA ASN A 78 -7.42 -19.21 -12.50
C ASN A 78 -7.28 -17.67 -12.46
N ASN A 79 -6.23 -17.13 -11.85
CA ASN A 79 -6.04 -15.69 -11.73
C ASN A 79 -5.70 -15.03 -13.08
N SER A 80 -4.97 -15.73 -13.98
CA SER A 80 -4.69 -15.24 -15.34
C SER A 80 -5.91 -15.31 -16.26
N ILE A 81 -6.87 -16.19 -15.96
CA ILE A 81 -8.09 -16.39 -16.75
C ILE A 81 -9.16 -15.35 -16.36
N LYS A 82 -9.11 -14.80 -15.14
CA LYS A 82 -10.07 -13.80 -14.67
C LYS A 82 -9.99 -12.48 -15.46
N SER A 83 -8.79 -12.06 -15.86
CA SER A 83 -8.54 -10.92 -16.79
C SER A 83 -9.40 -11.03 -18.06
N LEU A 84 -9.39 -12.22 -18.67
CA LEU A 84 -10.14 -12.52 -19.90
C LEU A 84 -11.65 -12.66 -19.67
N ILE A 85 -12.10 -13.07 -18.47
CA ILE A 85 -13.49 -13.43 -18.19
C ILE A 85 -14.30 -12.32 -17.51
N THR A 86 -13.68 -11.47 -16.68
CA THR A 86 -14.44 -10.53 -15.83
C THR A 86 -14.66 -9.15 -16.42
N GLN A 87 -14.13 -8.85 -17.62
CA GLN A 87 -14.23 -7.55 -18.30
C GLN A 87 -13.86 -6.32 -17.45
N GLN A 88 -13.35 -6.50 -16.22
CA GLN A 88 -12.74 -5.47 -15.42
C GLN A 88 -11.26 -5.45 -15.78
N GLN A 89 -10.87 -4.53 -16.66
CA GLN A 89 -9.47 -4.32 -16.93
C GLN A 89 -8.78 -3.89 -15.64
N ASN A 90 -7.80 -4.69 -15.22
CA ASN A 90 -6.92 -4.24 -14.15
C ASN A 90 -6.15 -3.02 -14.65
N MET A 91 -5.94 -2.00 -13.81
CA MET A 91 -5.15 -0.82 -14.21
C MET A 91 -3.78 -1.22 -14.77
N PHE A 92 -3.17 -2.28 -14.23
CA PHE A 92 -1.90 -2.83 -14.71
C PHE A 92 -2.01 -3.54 -16.08
N GLU A 93 -3.17 -4.12 -16.40
CA GLU A 93 -3.42 -4.69 -17.73
C GLU A 93 -3.56 -3.58 -18.78
N GLY A 94 -4.09 -2.42 -18.38
CA GLY A 94 -4.10 -1.20 -19.21
C GLY A 94 -2.68 -0.72 -19.57
N PHE A 95 -1.69 -1.01 -18.72
CA PHE A 95 -0.27 -0.79 -19.01
C PHE A 95 0.39 -1.95 -19.78
N ASN A 96 -0.35 -2.99 -20.20
CA ASN A 96 0.22 -4.21 -20.79
C ASN A 96 1.21 -4.94 -19.85
N ILE A 97 1.03 -4.80 -18.53
CA ILE A 97 1.78 -5.54 -17.51
C ILE A 97 0.98 -6.77 -17.09
N ARG A 98 1.61 -7.95 -17.16
CA ARG A 98 0.96 -9.18 -16.72
C ARG A 98 0.86 -9.22 -15.20
N TYR A 99 -0.36 -9.22 -14.69
CA TYR A 99 -0.63 -9.18 -13.26
C TYR A 99 -0.81 -10.57 -12.63
N PHE A 100 -0.18 -10.81 -11.48
CA PHE A 100 -0.29 -12.01 -10.66
C PHE A 100 -0.62 -11.64 -9.22
N GLY A 101 -1.61 -12.31 -8.62
CA GLY A 101 -1.99 -12.13 -7.21
C GLY A 101 -3.39 -11.55 -7.03
N PRO A 102 -3.72 -11.02 -5.83
CA PRO A 102 -2.87 -11.01 -4.63
C PRO A 102 -2.58 -12.43 -4.13
N VAL A 103 -1.37 -12.67 -3.63
CA VAL A 103 -0.99 -13.90 -2.91
C VAL A 103 -0.54 -13.60 -1.48
N ASP A 104 -0.61 -14.59 -0.60
CA ASP A 104 -0.09 -14.45 0.77
C ASP A 104 1.44 -14.29 0.74
N GLY A 105 1.91 -13.13 1.19
CA GLY A 105 3.33 -12.80 1.29
C GLY A 105 4.05 -13.48 2.45
N HIS A 106 3.34 -14.18 3.33
CA HIS A 106 3.90 -14.95 4.44
C HIS A 106 3.95 -16.47 4.19
N ASP A 107 3.39 -16.96 3.08
CA ASP A 107 3.53 -18.36 2.61
C ASP A 107 4.82 -18.49 1.78
N LEU A 108 5.98 -18.63 2.44
CA LEU A 108 7.28 -18.74 1.78
C LEU A 108 7.33 -19.88 0.73
N PRO A 109 6.90 -21.13 1.03
CA PRO A 109 6.82 -22.17 0.01
C PRO A 109 5.90 -21.80 -1.16
N GLY A 110 4.80 -21.10 -0.88
CA GLY A 110 3.90 -20.55 -1.89
C GLY A 110 4.56 -19.52 -2.80
N LEU A 111 5.29 -18.57 -2.21
CA LEU A 111 6.03 -17.54 -2.92
C LEU A 111 7.11 -18.14 -3.81
N ILE A 112 7.91 -19.09 -3.31
CA ILE A 112 8.94 -19.79 -4.09
C ILE A 112 8.31 -20.44 -5.33
N ARG A 113 7.19 -21.15 -5.17
CA ARG A 113 6.47 -21.77 -6.29
C ARG A 113 6.00 -20.74 -7.32
N VAL A 114 5.41 -19.63 -6.87
CA VAL A 114 4.92 -18.58 -7.77
C VAL A 114 6.07 -17.92 -8.51
N LEU A 115 7.13 -17.53 -7.80
CA LEU A 115 8.33 -16.92 -8.38
C LEU A 115 8.99 -17.85 -9.41
N HIS A 116 9.11 -19.14 -9.10
CA HIS A 116 9.65 -20.12 -10.05
C HIS A 116 8.79 -20.22 -11.32
N ASN A 117 7.47 -20.24 -11.20
CA ASN A 117 6.56 -20.32 -12.34
C ASN A 117 6.60 -19.07 -13.24
N ILE A 118 6.86 -17.89 -12.67
CA ILE A 118 6.87 -16.63 -13.43
C ILE A 118 8.26 -16.19 -13.90
N ARG A 119 9.32 -16.88 -13.46
CA ARG A 119 10.72 -16.54 -13.74
C ARG A 119 11.01 -16.45 -15.24
N ASP A 120 10.63 -17.48 -15.99
CA ASP A 120 11.05 -17.66 -17.39
C ASP A 120 10.08 -17.01 -18.40
N MET A 121 9.01 -16.38 -17.90
CA MET A 121 8.03 -15.70 -18.71
C MET A 121 8.63 -14.47 -19.39
N LYS A 122 8.10 -14.09 -20.55
CA LYS A 122 8.51 -12.88 -21.29
C LYS A 122 7.51 -11.74 -21.07
N GLY A 123 7.99 -10.50 -21.24
CA GLY A 123 7.20 -9.27 -21.04
C GLY A 123 7.17 -8.80 -19.58
N PRO A 124 6.80 -7.55 -19.29
CA PRO A 124 6.73 -7.03 -17.93
C PRO A 124 5.66 -7.75 -17.11
N ARG A 125 5.95 -7.97 -15.83
CA ARG A 125 5.11 -8.73 -14.90
C ARG A 125 5.00 -8.00 -13.58
N LEU A 126 3.84 -8.07 -12.95
CA LEU A 126 3.61 -7.59 -11.60
C LEU A 126 3.10 -8.72 -10.71
N LEU A 127 3.82 -9.02 -9.64
CA LEU A 127 3.39 -9.92 -8.57
C LEU A 127 2.94 -9.10 -7.36
N HIS A 128 1.65 -9.14 -7.06
CA HIS A 128 1.06 -8.53 -5.87
C HIS A 128 1.08 -9.52 -4.72
N ILE A 129 1.84 -9.19 -3.67
CA ILE A 129 1.89 -9.93 -2.41
C ILE A 129 1.21 -9.12 -1.31
N LYS A 130 0.43 -9.80 -0.47
CA LYS A 130 -0.18 -9.23 0.73
C LYS A 130 0.66 -9.58 1.96
N THR A 131 1.15 -8.58 2.67
CA THR A 131 1.92 -8.78 3.91
C THR A 131 1.29 -8.05 5.10
N VAL A 132 1.90 -8.20 6.27
CA VAL A 132 1.50 -7.53 7.51
C VAL A 132 2.72 -6.75 7.97
N LYS A 133 2.60 -5.43 8.08
CA LYS A 133 3.70 -4.57 8.53
C LYS A 133 4.06 -4.95 9.98
N GLY A 134 5.35 -5.20 10.24
CA GLY A 134 5.81 -5.67 11.55
C GLY A 134 5.57 -7.16 11.84
N LYS A 135 5.24 -7.98 10.83
CA LYS A 135 4.99 -9.42 11.01
C LYS A 135 6.09 -10.09 11.83
N GLY A 136 5.68 -10.88 12.82
CA GLY A 136 6.59 -11.62 13.70
C GLY A 136 6.93 -10.86 14.99
N PHE A 137 6.57 -9.58 15.08
CA PHE A 137 6.74 -8.79 16.29
C PHE A 137 5.41 -8.13 16.70
N LYS A 138 4.72 -8.77 17.65
CA LYS A 138 3.34 -8.43 18.04
C LYS A 138 3.10 -6.95 18.38
N PRO A 139 4.03 -6.23 19.05
CA PRO A 139 3.87 -4.79 19.24
C PRO A 139 3.83 -4.00 17.92
N ALA A 140 4.67 -4.35 16.94
CA ALA A 140 4.69 -3.71 15.63
C ALA A 140 3.49 -4.06 14.75
N GLU A 141 2.99 -5.30 14.84
CA GLU A 141 1.76 -5.68 14.13
C GLU A 141 0.54 -4.87 14.63
N LYS A 142 0.49 -4.55 15.93
CA LYS A 142 -0.60 -3.76 16.53
C LYS A 142 -0.50 -2.26 16.29
N ALA A 143 0.72 -1.72 16.22
CA ALA A 143 0.97 -0.28 16.17
C ALA A 143 2.05 0.09 15.13
N ALA A 144 1.81 -0.30 13.88
CA ALA A 144 2.80 -0.24 12.80
C ALA A 144 3.37 1.18 12.51
N THR A 145 2.61 2.25 12.77
CA THR A 145 3.10 3.64 12.67
C THR A 145 4.16 3.94 13.74
N ILE A 146 3.87 3.63 15.01
CA ILE A 146 4.81 3.84 16.12
C ILE A 146 6.08 3.03 15.92
N TRP A 147 5.91 1.79 15.46
CA TRP A 147 7.01 0.85 15.23
C TRP A 147 7.72 1.03 13.89
N HIS A 148 7.32 2.02 13.08
CA HIS A 148 8.10 2.45 11.93
C HIS A 148 9.41 3.11 12.37
N ALA A 149 9.37 3.86 13.48
CA ALA A 149 10.54 4.50 14.10
C ALA A 149 10.41 4.47 15.65
N PRO A 150 10.61 3.30 16.29
CA PRO A 150 10.29 3.11 17.71
C PRO A 150 11.23 3.84 18.68
N GLY A 151 12.40 4.31 18.23
CA GLY A 151 13.46 4.78 19.13
C GLY A 151 14.10 3.61 19.86
N LEU A 152 14.64 3.84 21.06
CA LEU A 152 15.21 2.78 21.90
C LEU A 152 14.08 1.95 22.53
N PHE A 153 14.17 0.63 22.48
CA PHE A 153 13.20 -0.28 23.08
C PHE A 153 13.85 -1.61 23.48
N ASP A 154 13.23 -2.33 24.40
CA ASP A 154 13.60 -3.69 24.74
C ASP A 154 12.97 -4.67 23.73
N LYS A 155 13.81 -5.47 23.06
CA LYS A 155 13.38 -6.40 22.00
C LYS A 155 12.56 -7.59 22.51
N GLU A 156 12.72 -7.98 23.77
CA GLU A 156 12.05 -9.14 24.36
C GLU A 156 10.68 -8.73 24.91
N THR A 157 10.61 -7.58 25.59
CA THR A 157 9.34 -7.08 26.18
C THR A 157 8.53 -6.24 25.20
N GLY A 158 9.19 -5.60 24.23
CA GLY A 158 8.58 -4.62 23.34
C GLY A 158 8.28 -3.27 23.98
N GLU A 159 8.84 -3.01 25.17
CA GLU A 159 8.67 -1.72 25.84
C GLU A 159 9.63 -0.67 25.29
N ARG A 160 9.08 0.49 24.91
CA ARG A 160 9.88 1.63 24.45
C ARG A 160 10.54 2.32 25.63
N ILE A 161 11.84 2.52 25.53
CA ILE A 161 12.66 3.19 26.55
C ILE A 161 12.70 4.68 26.22
N VAL A 162 11.79 5.43 26.84
CA VAL A 162 11.72 6.89 26.68
C VAL A 162 12.44 7.56 27.83
N ARG A 163 13.64 8.10 27.57
CA ARG A 163 14.37 8.92 28.54
C ARG A 163 13.84 10.35 28.52
N LYS A 164 12.85 10.65 29.36
CA LYS A 164 12.37 12.02 29.58
C LYS A 164 13.33 12.74 30.53
N ARG A 165 13.83 13.91 30.13
CA ARG A 165 14.53 14.85 31.02
C ARG A 165 13.57 15.94 31.47
N ILE A 166 13.73 16.44 32.71
CA ILE A 166 12.84 17.45 33.31
C ILE A 166 12.85 18.76 32.50
N ASP A 167 13.97 19.06 31.84
CA ASP A 167 14.24 20.25 31.02
C ASP A 167 14.28 19.93 29.51
N GLN A 168 13.65 18.83 29.08
CA GLN A 168 13.68 18.44 27.67
C GLN A 168 12.88 19.45 26.82
N PRO A 169 13.49 20.09 25.81
CA PRO A 169 12.75 20.94 24.89
C PRO A 169 11.70 20.12 24.13
N GLN A 170 10.58 20.76 23.79
CA GLN A 170 9.57 20.15 22.93
C GLN A 170 10.18 19.76 21.58
N LEU A 171 9.60 18.72 20.96
CA LEU A 171 9.98 18.37 19.60
C LEU A 171 9.60 19.53 18.67
N TYR A 172 10.51 19.93 17.80
CA TYR A 172 10.30 21.04 16.87
C TYR A 172 9.03 20.85 16.03
N GLN A 173 8.78 19.62 15.56
CA GLN A 173 7.58 19.25 14.82
C GLN A 173 6.28 19.54 15.62
N ASP A 174 6.27 19.33 16.94
CA ASP A 174 5.08 19.59 17.75
C ASP A 174 4.87 21.09 17.95
N VAL A 175 5.95 21.84 18.16
CA VAL A 175 5.90 23.31 18.17
C VAL A 175 5.34 23.83 16.85
N PHE A 176 5.85 23.33 15.72
CA PHE A 176 5.36 23.66 14.38
C PHE A 176 3.87 23.33 14.22
N GLY A 177 3.46 22.12 14.59
CA GLY A 177 2.08 21.64 14.42
C GLY A 177 1.07 22.42 15.26
N HIS A 178 1.40 22.72 16.51
CA HIS A 178 0.56 23.57 17.37
C HIS A 178 0.47 25.00 16.84
N THR A 179 1.62 25.60 16.48
CA THR A 179 1.67 26.96 15.91
C THR A 179 0.87 27.05 14.61
N LEU A 180 0.95 26.02 13.76
CA LEU A 180 0.18 25.97 12.50
C LEU A 180 -1.32 25.98 12.76
N VAL A 181 -1.80 25.26 13.78
CA VAL A 181 -3.23 25.27 14.16
C VAL A 181 -3.64 26.65 14.64
N GLU A 182 -2.89 27.25 15.56
CA GLU A 182 -3.17 28.60 16.10
C GLU A 182 -3.30 29.62 14.97
N LEU A 183 -2.32 29.67 14.06
CA LEU A 183 -2.35 30.58 12.92
C LEU A 183 -3.52 30.28 11.97
N ALA A 184 -3.84 29.01 11.73
CA ALA A 184 -4.92 28.63 10.82
C ALA A 184 -6.32 28.86 11.39
N GLU A 185 -6.49 28.91 12.71
CA GLU A 185 -7.74 29.32 13.36
C GLU A 185 -8.01 30.80 13.11
N GLU A 186 -6.97 31.64 13.18
CA GLU A 186 -7.07 33.08 12.94
C GLU A 186 -7.15 33.44 11.45
N ASN A 187 -6.56 32.62 10.58
CA ASN A 187 -6.52 32.87 9.14
C ASN A 187 -7.09 31.70 8.32
N GLN A 188 -8.26 31.95 7.72
CA GLN A 188 -8.97 30.96 6.91
C GLN A 188 -8.21 30.54 5.63
N LYS A 189 -7.21 31.33 5.19
CA LYS A 189 -6.40 31.06 4.00
C LYS A 189 -5.26 30.09 4.23
N ILE A 190 -4.94 29.75 5.48
CA ILE A 190 -3.89 28.79 5.78
C ILE A 190 -4.43 27.37 5.56
N VAL A 191 -3.72 26.62 4.71
CA VAL A 191 -4.02 25.24 4.35
C VAL A 191 -2.76 24.39 4.59
N GLY A 192 -2.92 23.26 5.27
CA GLY A 192 -1.84 22.29 5.50
C GLY A 192 -1.79 21.25 4.39
N ILE A 193 -0.62 21.01 3.79
CA ILE A 193 -0.41 19.93 2.82
C ILE A 193 0.82 19.11 3.23
N THR A 194 0.68 17.78 3.37
CA THR A 194 1.78 16.86 3.71
C THR A 194 1.86 15.69 2.73
N PRO A 195 3.06 15.23 2.34
CA PRO A 195 3.24 14.04 1.53
C PRO A 195 3.45 12.78 2.40
N ALA A 196 2.38 12.10 2.81
CA ALA A 196 2.39 10.86 3.61
C ALA A 196 3.09 10.93 4.98
N MET A 197 3.28 12.13 5.52
CA MET A 197 4.01 12.37 6.77
C MET A 197 3.20 13.07 7.87
N PRO A 198 1.87 12.89 8.03
CA PRO A 198 1.09 13.69 8.97
C PRO A 198 1.55 13.53 10.43
N THR A 199 1.92 12.32 10.85
CA THR A 199 2.47 12.11 12.21
C THR A 199 3.91 12.61 12.36
N GLY A 200 4.73 12.50 11.30
CA GLY A 200 6.14 12.90 11.33
C GLY A 200 6.34 14.41 11.38
N CYS A 201 5.46 15.19 10.74
CA CYS A 201 5.48 16.66 10.80
C CYS A 201 4.43 17.25 11.74
N SER A 202 3.78 16.42 12.57
CA SER A 202 2.71 16.80 13.50
C SER A 202 1.56 17.60 12.88
N MET A 203 1.34 17.45 11.58
CA MET A 203 0.16 17.98 10.89
C MET A 203 -1.13 17.25 11.26
N THR A 204 -1.04 16.12 11.98
CA THR A 204 -2.20 15.46 12.59
C THR A 204 -3.02 16.42 13.46
N TYR A 205 -2.40 17.38 14.14
CA TYR A 205 -3.12 18.38 14.93
C TYR A 205 -4.05 19.23 14.06
N MET A 206 -3.56 19.74 12.93
CA MET A 206 -4.37 20.50 11.98
C MET A 206 -5.41 19.62 11.29
N MET A 207 -5.07 18.39 10.92
CA MET A 207 -6.04 17.46 10.33
C MET A 207 -7.21 17.11 11.26
N GLN A 208 -6.96 17.03 12.57
CA GLN A 208 -8.02 16.79 13.55
C GLN A 208 -8.88 18.02 13.79
N LYS A 209 -8.25 19.20 13.86
CA LYS A 209 -8.93 20.44 14.23
C LYS A 209 -9.62 21.13 13.04
N LEU A 210 -9.00 21.08 11.87
CA LEU A 210 -9.37 21.76 10.63
C LEU A 210 -9.31 20.77 9.44
N PRO A 211 -10.09 19.68 9.45
CA PRO A 211 -9.97 18.59 8.48
C PRO A 211 -10.18 19.05 7.02
N ASP A 212 -11.05 20.04 6.80
CA ASP A 212 -11.35 20.55 5.46
C ASP A 212 -10.22 21.42 4.88
N ARG A 213 -9.19 21.73 5.68
CA ARG A 213 -8.03 22.57 5.31
C ARG A 213 -6.69 21.86 5.52
N ALA A 214 -6.69 20.53 5.64
CA ALA A 214 -5.47 19.75 5.80
C ALA A 214 -5.50 18.50 4.92
N PHE A 215 -4.52 18.37 4.03
CA PHE A 215 -4.49 17.34 3.00
C PHE A 215 -3.23 16.47 3.10
N ASP A 216 -3.42 15.15 3.04
CA ASP A 216 -2.35 14.19 2.78
C ASP A 216 -2.41 13.76 1.31
N VAL A 217 -1.39 14.11 0.53
CA VAL A 217 -1.31 13.74 -0.90
C VAL A 217 -0.71 12.35 -1.13
N GLY A 218 -0.39 11.62 -0.06
CA GLY A 218 0.40 10.40 -0.11
C GLY A 218 1.86 10.68 -0.43
N ILE A 219 2.61 9.63 -0.79
CA ILE A 219 4.04 9.75 -1.17
C ILE A 219 4.11 10.43 -2.55
N ALA A 220 3.92 11.74 -2.62
CA ALA A 220 3.82 12.51 -3.86
C ALA A 220 4.26 13.96 -3.65
N GLU A 221 5.53 14.16 -3.30
CA GLU A 221 6.14 15.44 -2.96
C GLU A 221 5.99 16.48 -4.08
N ALA A 222 6.24 16.08 -5.33
CA ALA A 222 6.05 16.96 -6.49
C ALA A 222 4.59 17.43 -6.63
N HIS A 223 3.64 16.54 -6.32
CA HIS A 223 2.22 16.91 -6.32
C HIS A 223 1.88 17.81 -5.13
N ALA A 224 2.44 17.56 -3.93
CA ALA A 224 2.27 18.43 -2.77
C ALA A 224 2.65 19.87 -3.12
N VAL A 225 3.84 20.08 -3.71
CA VAL A 225 4.33 21.40 -4.10
C VAL A 225 3.44 22.05 -5.16
N THR A 226 3.06 21.29 -6.20
CA THR A 226 2.22 21.81 -7.30
C THR A 226 0.82 22.17 -6.81
N PHE A 227 0.24 21.36 -5.91
CA PHE A 227 -1.04 21.63 -5.28
C PHE A 227 -0.97 22.91 -4.45
N SER A 228 0.04 23.04 -3.58
CA SER A 228 0.27 24.26 -2.81
C SER A 228 0.43 25.50 -3.71
N ALA A 229 1.13 25.38 -4.84
CA ALA A 229 1.30 26.48 -5.79
C ALA A 229 -0.03 26.94 -6.41
N GLY A 230 -0.92 26.01 -6.74
CA GLY A 230 -2.26 26.32 -7.23
C GLY A 230 -3.10 27.09 -6.20
N LEU A 231 -3.09 26.63 -4.94
CA LEU A 231 -3.78 27.32 -3.85
C LEU A 231 -3.20 28.72 -3.62
N ALA A 232 -1.88 28.84 -3.51
CA ALA A 232 -1.20 30.10 -3.26
C ALA A 232 -1.48 31.16 -4.35
N LYS A 233 -1.66 30.72 -5.61
CA LYS A 233 -1.99 31.60 -6.73
C LYS A 233 -3.42 32.16 -6.62
N GLU A 234 -4.39 31.36 -6.21
CA GLU A 234 -5.81 31.77 -6.13
C GLU A 234 -6.13 32.55 -4.83
N GLY A 235 -5.22 32.52 -3.85
CA GLY A 235 -5.25 33.33 -2.63
C GLY A 235 -6.10 32.75 -1.51
#